data_AF-Q926A1-F1
#
_entry.id   AF-Q926A1-F1
#
_cell.length_a   1.000
_cell.length_b   1.000
_cell.length_c   1.000
_cell.angle_alpha   90.00
_cell.angle_beta   90.00
_cell.angle_gamma   90.00
#
_symmetry.space_group_name_H-M   'P 1'
#
loop_
_entity.id
_entity.type
_entity.pdbx_description
1 polymer ?
#
loop_
_entity_poly.entity_id
_entity_poly.type
_entity_poly.pdbx_seq_one_letter_code
_entity_poly.pdbx_strand_id
1 'polypeptide(L)'
;MAKENYSDPNGKLLNSITTFEVNGEEVKLSGNIIRDYLVSGNAEVTDQEIIMFLQLCKYQKLNPFLNEAYLVKFKNTKGPDKPAQIIVSKEAFMKRAETHEQYDGFEAGIIVERNGEVVEIEGAVSLDKDKLLGGWAKVFRKDRSRPVSVRISEREFNKRQSTWNAMPLTMMRKTAVVNAMREAFPDNLGAMYTEEEQGSLQNNETSVQEEIKQNANTEMLDIPAQQIEVPDFKEIREPEHVEMPPIYDEQPSTPPARPY
;
A
#
# COMPACT_ATOMS: atom_id res chain seq x y z
N MET A 1 -2.31 -8.87 -46.63
CA MET A 1 -1.83 -9.17 -45.26
C MET A 1 -2.08 -7.94 -44.40
N ALA A 2 -3.13 -7.97 -43.59
CA ALA A 2 -3.44 -6.91 -42.64
C ALA A 2 -2.44 -6.98 -41.48
N LYS A 3 -1.77 -5.87 -41.18
CA LYS A 3 -1.00 -5.73 -39.95
C LYS A 3 -2.00 -5.64 -38.81
N GLU A 4 -2.08 -6.68 -37.99
CA GLU A 4 -2.79 -6.61 -36.71
C GLU A 4 -2.15 -5.49 -35.87
N ASN A 5 -2.95 -4.49 -35.55
CA ASN A 5 -2.59 -3.46 -34.59
C ASN A 5 -2.51 -4.13 -33.22
N TYR A 6 -1.32 -4.58 -32.83
CA TYR A 6 -1.03 -4.93 -31.45
C TYR A 6 -1.13 -3.63 -30.64
N SER A 7 -2.31 -3.37 -30.09
CA SER A 7 -2.54 -2.27 -29.16
C SER A 7 -1.68 -2.55 -27.93
N ASP A 8 -0.51 -1.91 -27.85
CA ASP A 8 0.36 -2.01 -26.68
C ASP A 8 -0.45 -1.71 -25.42
N PRO A 9 -0.75 -2.72 -24.58
CA PRO A 9 -1.58 -2.53 -23.40
C PRO A 9 -0.91 -1.56 -22.42
N ASN A 10 0.42 -1.47 -22.42
CA ASN A 10 1.19 -0.56 -21.56
C ASN A 10 1.05 0.90 -22.04
N GLY A 11 1.14 1.15 -23.35
CA GLY A 11 0.91 2.47 -23.95
C GLY A 11 -0.48 3.05 -23.66
N LYS A 12 -1.50 2.20 -23.56
CA LYS A 12 -2.86 2.61 -23.18
C LYS A 12 -2.97 2.97 -21.68
N LEU A 13 -2.34 2.16 -20.82
CA LEU A 13 -2.33 2.34 -19.35
C LEU A 13 -1.58 3.61 -18.91
N LEU A 14 -0.50 3.98 -19.61
CA LEU A 14 0.28 5.18 -19.33
C LEU A 14 -0.52 6.48 -19.51
N ASN A 15 -1.35 6.51 -20.56
CA ASN A 15 -2.12 7.70 -20.94
C ASN A 15 -3.51 7.73 -20.28
N SER A 16 -4.06 6.58 -19.90
CA SER A 16 -5.36 6.51 -19.23
C SER A 16 -5.29 6.98 -17.78
N ILE A 17 -6.25 7.82 -17.37
CA ILE A 17 -6.43 8.17 -15.97
C ILE A 17 -7.04 6.97 -15.24
N THR A 18 -6.31 6.45 -14.26
CA THR A 18 -6.81 5.49 -13.28
C THR A 18 -7.39 6.26 -12.11
N THR A 19 -8.65 6.00 -11.80
CA THR A 19 -9.33 6.60 -10.65
C THR A 19 -9.50 5.55 -9.56
N PHE A 20 -9.17 5.90 -8.31
CA PHE A 20 -9.35 5.05 -7.14
C PHE A 20 -9.53 5.89 -5.88
N GLU A 21 -10.25 5.36 -4.91
CA GLU A 21 -10.46 6.04 -3.62
C GLU A 21 -9.35 5.67 -2.62
N VAL A 22 -8.87 6.65 -1.86
CA VAL A 22 -7.97 6.49 -0.71
C VAL A 22 -8.55 7.28 0.47
N ASN A 23 -8.91 6.59 1.57
CA ASN A 23 -9.47 7.21 2.77
C ASN A 23 -10.68 8.14 2.51
N GLY A 24 -11.57 7.78 1.58
CA GLY A 24 -12.72 8.60 1.21
C GLY A 24 -12.44 9.72 0.19
N GLU A 25 -11.19 9.91 -0.22
CA GLU A 25 -10.81 10.88 -1.24
C GLU A 25 -10.56 10.21 -2.60
N GLU A 26 -11.07 10.81 -3.67
CA GLU A 26 -10.83 10.35 -5.03
C GLU A 26 -9.41 10.73 -5.50
N VAL A 27 -8.62 9.74 -5.87
CA VAL A 27 -7.29 9.91 -6.47
C VAL A 27 -7.35 9.60 -7.96
N LYS A 28 -6.87 10.53 -8.78
CA LYS A 28 -6.73 10.39 -10.24
C LYS A 28 -5.26 10.35 -10.61
N LEU A 29 -4.81 9.23 -11.14
CA LEU A 29 -3.41 8.99 -11.42
C LEU A 29 -3.23 8.35 -12.81
N SER A 30 -2.30 8.86 -13.59
CA SER A 30 -1.87 8.27 -14.87
C SER A 30 -0.37 8.04 -14.85
N GLY A 31 0.11 7.22 -15.78
CA GLY A 31 1.55 6.97 -15.91
C GLY A 31 2.34 8.24 -16.23
N ASN A 32 1.76 9.16 -17.01
CA ASN A 32 2.40 10.45 -17.32
C ASN A 32 2.49 11.36 -16.09
N ILE A 33 1.42 11.44 -15.28
CA ILE A 33 1.47 12.21 -14.03
C ILE A 33 2.56 11.67 -13.11
N ILE A 34 2.69 10.34 -13.02
CA ILE A 34 3.75 9.72 -12.22
C ILE A 34 5.12 10.14 -12.75
N ARG A 35 5.36 9.95 -14.04
CA ARG A 35 6.65 10.25 -14.69
C ARG A 35 7.07 11.70 -14.49
N ASP A 36 6.14 12.62 -14.68
CA ASP A 36 6.44 14.04 -14.78
C ASP A 36 6.55 14.72 -13.40
N TYR A 37 5.84 14.20 -12.39
CA TYR A 37 5.69 14.89 -11.10
C TYR A 37 5.98 14.06 -9.85
N LEU A 38 5.94 12.73 -9.93
CA LEU A 38 5.99 11.85 -8.74
C LEU A 38 7.20 10.89 -8.74
N VAL A 39 8.10 11.04 -9.72
CA VAL A 39 9.40 10.36 -9.72
C VAL A 39 10.40 11.23 -8.98
N SER A 40 11.13 10.62 -8.05
CA SER A 40 12.25 11.25 -7.35
C SER A 40 13.58 10.60 -7.73
N GLY A 41 14.67 11.36 -7.60
CA GLY A 41 16.01 10.92 -7.97
C GLY A 41 16.51 11.55 -9.26
N ASN A 42 17.51 10.94 -9.90
CA ASN A 42 18.23 11.54 -11.03
C ASN A 42 18.34 10.62 -12.25
N ALA A 43 17.62 9.49 -12.26
CA ALA A 43 17.52 8.55 -13.38
C ALA A 43 16.10 8.50 -13.97
N GLU A 44 16.01 8.09 -15.23
CA GLU A 44 14.72 7.88 -15.90
C GLU A 44 14.09 6.54 -15.51
N VAL A 45 12.81 6.59 -15.18
CA VAL A 45 12.00 5.40 -14.90
C VAL A 45 11.43 4.84 -16.20
N THR A 46 11.35 3.52 -16.27
CA THR A 46 10.71 2.81 -17.39
C THR A 46 9.21 2.80 -17.24
N ASP A 47 8.51 2.61 -18.35
CA ASP A 47 7.05 2.45 -18.37
C ASP A 47 6.57 1.30 -17.49
N GLN A 48 7.32 0.20 -17.45
CA GLN A 48 7.02 -0.93 -16.59
C GLN A 48 7.11 -0.56 -15.10
N GLU A 49 8.14 0.19 -14.69
CA GLU A 49 8.30 0.67 -13.31
C GLU A 49 7.17 1.61 -12.90
N ILE A 50 6.75 2.50 -13.81
CA ILE A 50 5.61 3.41 -13.61
C ILE A 50 4.30 2.62 -13.43
N ILE A 51 4.04 1.64 -14.30
CA ILE A 51 2.81 0.84 -14.24
C ILE A 51 2.79 0.02 -12.93
N MET A 52 3.92 -0.56 -12.54
CA MET A 52 4.04 -1.28 -11.27
C MET A 52 3.73 -0.37 -10.07
N PHE A 53 4.28 0.84 -10.05
CA PHE A 53 3.99 1.84 -9.03
C PHE A 53 2.52 2.25 -9.00
N LEU A 54 1.92 2.50 -10.16
CA LEU A 54 0.50 2.83 -10.30
C LEU A 54 -0.40 1.72 -9.75
N GLN A 55 -0.13 0.46 -10.12
CA GLN A 55 -0.90 -0.67 -9.62
C GLN A 55 -0.74 -0.82 -8.11
N LEU A 56 0.48 -0.66 -7.58
CA LEU A 56 0.71 -0.70 -6.14
C LEU A 56 -0.10 0.38 -5.41
N CYS A 57 -0.07 1.63 -5.89
CA CYS A 57 -0.86 2.72 -5.29
C CYS A 57 -2.36 2.42 -5.31
N LYS A 58 -2.86 1.89 -6.44
CA LYS A 58 -4.28 1.55 -6.60
C LYS A 58 -4.72 0.41 -5.67
N TYR A 59 -3.98 -0.70 -5.65
CA TYR A 59 -4.33 -1.89 -4.87
C TYR A 59 -4.10 -1.69 -3.38
N GLN A 60 -2.99 -1.06 -3.02
CA GLN A 60 -2.67 -0.78 -1.63
C GLN A 60 -3.34 0.49 -1.10
N LYS A 61 -4.13 1.21 -1.92
CA LYS A 61 -4.86 2.43 -1.50
C LYS A 61 -3.89 3.46 -0.91
N LEU A 62 -2.86 3.80 -1.67
CA LEU A 62 -1.85 4.81 -1.30
C LEU A 62 -2.02 6.04 -2.17
N ASN A 63 -1.95 7.22 -1.56
CA ASN A 63 -2.01 8.49 -2.27
C ASN A 63 -0.59 9.07 -2.47
N PRO A 64 -0.01 8.99 -3.68
CA PRO A 64 1.34 9.50 -3.94
C PRO A 64 1.41 11.03 -3.90
N PHE A 65 0.31 11.76 -4.07
CA PHE A 65 0.29 13.23 -3.94
C PHE A 65 0.44 13.68 -2.48
N LEU A 66 0.03 12.83 -1.54
CA LEU A 66 0.19 13.05 -0.10
C LEU A 66 1.45 12.37 0.45
N ASN A 67 2.40 12.01 -0.42
CA ASN A 67 3.67 11.44 -0.01
C ASN A 67 3.52 10.11 0.77
N GLU A 68 2.50 9.31 0.43
CA GLU A 68 2.28 7.98 1.02
C GLU A 68 3.09 6.88 0.32
N ALA A 69 3.43 7.10 -0.95
CA ALA A 69 4.28 6.24 -1.74
C ALA A 69 5.14 7.07 -2.70
N TYR A 70 6.37 6.61 -2.95
CA TYR A 70 7.33 7.27 -3.82
C TYR A 70 7.93 6.28 -4.81
N LEU A 71 8.15 6.73 -6.03
CA LEU A 71 8.94 6.01 -7.02
C LEU A 71 10.29 6.71 -7.16
N VAL A 72 11.35 6.06 -6.71
CA VAL A 72 12.70 6.65 -6.63
C VAL A 72 13.67 5.90 -7.51
N LYS A 73 14.42 6.60 -8.36
CA LYS A 73 15.47 5.97 -9.18
C LYS A 73 16.72 6.82 -9.25
N PHE A 74 17.86 6.19 -9.00
CA PHE A 74 19.16 6.84 -9.02
C PHE A 74 20.03 6.32 -10.14
N LYS A 75 20.78 7.25 -10.76
CA LYS A 75 21.79 6.91 -11.75
C LYS A 75 22.91 6.11 -11.10
N ASN A 76 23.33 5.06 -11.78
CA ASN A 76 24.52 4.33 -11.38
C ASN A 76 25.75 4.97 -12.02
N THR A 77 26.78 5.27 -11.21
CA THR A 77 28.03 5.85 -11.71
C THR A 77 28.95 4.80 -12.35
N LYS A 78 28.70 3.51 -12.11
CA LYS A 78 29.52 2.39 -12.59
C LYS A 78 28.65 1.26 -13.13
N GLY A 79 28.01 1.49 -14.27
CA GLY A 79 27.20 0.49 -14.98
C GLY A 79 25.77 0.95 -15.24
N PRO A 80 24.88 0.05 -15.65
CA PRO A 80 23.47 0.39 -15.87
C PRO A 80 22.80 0.83 -14.56
N ASP A 81 21.82 1.71 -14.70
CA ASP A 81 20.99 2.18 -13.59
C ASP A 81 20.30 0.99 -12.92
N LYS A 82 20.22 1.04 -11.59
CA LYS A 82 19.47 0.05 -10.82
C LYS A 82 17.96 0.21 -11.09
N PRO A 83 17.15 -0.85 -10.93
CA PRO A 83 15.70 -0.72 -10.98
C PRO A 83 15.19 0.35 -10.00
N ALA A 84 14.08 0.99 -10.36
CA ALA A 84 13.40 1.95 -9.51
C ALA A 84 12.92 1.28 -8.22
N GLN A 85 12.99 2.05 -7.14
CA GLN A 85 12.59 1.68 -5.80
C GLN A 85 11.20 2.26 -5.51
N ILE A 86 10.28 1.41 -5.06
CA ILE A 86 8.97 1.85 -4.57
C ILE A 86 9.03 1.93 -3.05
N ILE A 87 8.97 3.14 -2.51
CA ILE A 87 9.08 3.38 -1.07
C ILE A 87 7.72 3.77 -0.54
N VAL A 88 7.22 3.05 0.47
CA VAL A 88 6.02 3.45 1.21
C VAL A 88 6.45 4.32 2.40
N SER A 89 5.68 5.36 2.71
CA SER A 89 6.01 6.25 3.82
C SER A 89 5.56 5.67 5.16
N LYS A 90 6.25 6.05 6.24
CA LYS A 90 5.84 5.67 7.61
C LYS A 90 4.40 6.09 7.90
N GLU A 91 3.97 7.24 7.36
CA GLU A 91 2.62 7.75 7.56
C GLU A 91 1.54 6.82 7.01
N ALA A 92 1.79 6.17 5.88
CA ALA A 92 0.88 5.17 5.33
C ALA A 92 0.70 3.96 6.27
N PHE A 93 1.79 3.52 6.92
CA PHE A 93 1.72 2.46 7.95
C PHE A 93 0.92 2.93 9.16
N MET A 94 1.17 4.15 9.65
CA MET A 94 0.45 4.73 10.79
C MET A 94 -1.05 4.79 10.50
N LYS A 95 -1.46 5.44 9.40
CA LYS A 95 -2.88 5.58 9.03
C LYS A 95 -3.57 4.22 8.89
N ARG A 96 -2.90 3.24 8.28
CA ARG A 96 -3.45 1.89 8.11
C ARG A 96 -3.58 1.13 9.43
N ALA A 97 -2.66 1.34 10.37
CA ALA A 97 -2.77 0.78 11.70
C ALA A 97 -3.94 1.44 12.47
N GLU A 98 -4.06 2.78 12.42
CA GLU A 98 -5.13 3.53 13.09
C GLU A 98 -6.54 3.14 12.59
N THR A 99 -6.69 2.73 11.33
CA THR A 99 -7.98 2.26 10.80
C THR A 99 -8.31 0.82 11.17
N HIS A 100 -7.37 0.06 11.75
CA HIS A 100 -7.57 -1.32 12.12
C HIS A 100 -8.24 -1.42 13.50
N GLU A 101 -9.40 -2.09 13.60
CA GLU A 101 -10.22 -2.15 14.83
C GLU A 101 -9.44 -2.64 16.06
N GLN A 102 -8.53 -3.59 15.84
CA GLN A 102 -7.71 -4.20 16.89
C GLN A 102 -6.46 -3.39 17.26
N TYR A 103 -6.12 -2.30 16.56
CA TYR A 103 -4.95 -1.50 16.93
C TYR A 103 -5.16 -0.79 18.27
N ASP A 104 -4.14 -0.84 19.12
CA ASP A 104 -4.16 -0.30 20.49
C ASP A 104 -2.90 0.52 20.80
N GLY A 105 -2.36 1.18 19.77
CA GLY A 105 -1.16 2.01 19.91
C GLY A 105 0.15 1.23 19.86
N PHE A 106 1.23 1.94 20.16
CA PHE A 106 2.58 1.39 20.17
C PHE A 106 3.50 2.17 21.12
N GLU A 107 4.52 1.49 21.61
CA GLU A 107 5.69 2.09 22.28
C GLU A 107 6.90 1.93 21.36
N ALA A 108 7.81 2.90 21.35
CA ALA A 108 9.04 2.75 20.59
C ALA A 108 10.16 3.67 21.06
N GLY A 109 11.38 3.20 20.87
CA GLY A 109 12.56 3.92 21.28
C GLY A 109 13.84 3.43 20.63
N ILE A 110 14.95 3.81 21.26
CA ILE A 110 16.31 3.42 20.87
C ILE A 110 16.93 2.49 21.90
N ILE A 111 17.93 1.74 21.45
CA ILE A 111 18.77 0.87 22.28
C ILE A 111 20.16 1.49 22.28
N VAL A 112 20.72 1.75 23.46
CA VAL A 112 22.07 2.33 23.61
C VAL A 112 22.92 1.49 24.56
N GLU A 113 24.23 1.59 24.39
CA GLU A 113 25.23 1.16 25.36
C GLU A 113 25.52 2.35 26.29
N ARG A 114 25.25 2.19 27.59
CA ARG A 114 25.55 3.18 28.63
C ARG A 114 26.31 2.51 29.75
N ASN A 115 27.54 2.96 30.00
CA ASN A 115 28.42 2.39 31.03
C ASN A 115 28.63 0.87 30.90
N GLY A 116 28.66 0.34 29.67
CA GLY A 116 28.81 -1.09 29.39
C GLY A 116 27.52 -1.91 29.48
N GLU A 117 26.38 -1.28 29.77
CA GLU A 117 25.07 -1.93 29.82
C GLU A 117 24.20 -1.55 28.61
N VAL A 118 23.37 -2.49 28.18
CA VAL A 118 22.38 -2.26 27.11
C VAL A 118 21.11 -1.68 27.75
N VAL A 119 20.73 -0.48 27.33
CA VAL A 119 19.57 0.25 27.87
C VAL A 119 18.59 0.59 26.75
N GLU A 120 17.32 0.26 26.96
CA GLU A 120 16.20 0.70 26.13
C GLU A 120 15.70 2.06 26.61
N ILE A 121 15.70 3.06 25.73
CA ILE A 121 15.23 4.41 26.03
C ILE A 121 14.03 4.70 25.12
N GLU A 122 12.90 5.07 25.70
CA GLU A 122 11.73 5.49 24.94
C GLU A 122 12.01 6.80 24.18
N GLY A 123 11.50 6.89 22.95
CA GLY A 123 11.76 8.03 22.09
C GLY A 123 13.14 7.97 21.41
N ALA A 124 13.57 9.11 20.89
CA ALA A 124 14.81 9.22 20.10
C ALA A 124 15.78 10.21 20.76
N VAL A 125 16.04 10.03 22.05
CA VAL A 125 16.93 10.88 22.86
C VAL A 125 17.98 10.03 23.55
N SER A 126 19.24 10.48 23.49
CA SER A 126 20.37 9.84 24.16
C SER A 126 21.27 10.90 24.81
N LEU A 127 22.11 10.47 25.75
CA LEU A 127 23.18 11.30 26.30
C LEU A 127 24.39 11.32 25.36
N ASP A 128 25.23 12.33 25.49
CA ASP A 128 26.44 12.49 24.64
C ASP A 128 27.42 11.31 24.74
N LYS A 129 27.42 10.61 25.88
CA LYS A 129 28.28 9.44 26.12
C LYS A 129 27.64 8.12 25.72
N ASP A 130 26.37 8.12 25.37
CA ASP A 130 25.69 6.90 24.94
C ASP A 130 26.15 6.51 23.54
N LYS A 131 26.32 5.21 23.33
CA LYS A 131 26.59 4.67 22.01
C LYS A 131 25.34 3.98 21.49
N LEU A 132 24.81 4.46 20.36
CA LEU A 132 23.65 3.85 19.71
C LEU A 132 23.95 2.42 19.27
N LEU A 133 23.10 1.48 19.70
CA LEU A 133 23.17 0.07 19.32
C LEU A 133 22.03 -0.34 18.39
N GLY A 134 20.87 0.31 18.49
CA GLY A 134 19.69 -0.12 17.75
C GLY A 134 18.41 0.66 18.04
N GLY A 135 17.29 0.11 17.59
CA GLY A 135 15.93 0.62 17.81
C GLY A 135 15.01 -0.48 18.30
N TRP A 136 13.96 -0.12 19.03
CA TRP A 136 12.94 -1.07 19.49
C TRP A 136 11.54 -0.49 19.31
N ALA A 137 10.56 -1.37 19.10
CA ALA A 137 9.15 -1.01 19.08
C ALA A 137 8.29 -2.16 19.59
N LYS A 138 7.16 -1.81 20.21
CA LYS A 138 6.11 -2.72 20.64
C LYS A 138 4.78 -2.22 20.10
N VAL A 139 4.08 -3.03 19.33
CA VAL A 139 2.74 -2.71 18.82
C VAL A 139 1.72 -3.53 19.59
N PHE A 140 0.71 -2.86 20.12
CA PHE A 140 -0.34 -3.45 20.91
C PHE A 140 -1.56 -3.72 20.05
N ARG A 141 -2.20 -4.86 20.31
CA ARG A 141 -3.45 -5.23 19.68
C ARG A 141 -4.43 -5.73 20.73
N LYS A 142 -5.70 -5.31 20.62
CA LYS A 142 -6.77 -5.67 21.56
C LYS A 142 -7.10 -7.17 21.56
N ASP A 143 -6.86 -7.85 20.44
CA ASP A 143 -7.10 -9.29 20.27
C ASP A 143 -5.95 -10.20 20.77
N ARG A 144 -4.91 -9.63 21.39
CA ARG A 144 -3.72 -10.38 21.84
C ARG A 144 -3.33 -9.96 23.25
N SER A 145 -2.88 -10.92 24.06
CA SER A 145 -2.41 -10.65 25.43
C SER A 145 -0.97 -10.13 25.50
N ARG A 146 -0.22 -10.21 24.40
CA ARG A 146 1.18 -9.77 24.32
C ARG A 146 1.40 -8.89 23.09
N PRO A 147 2.20 -7.82 23.21
CA PRO A 147 2.53 -6.98 22.06
C PRO A 147 3.42 -7.73 21.07
N VAL A 148 3.34 -7.33 19.81
CA VAL A 148 4.36 -7.66 18.83
C VAL A 148 5.56 -6.75 19.08
N SER A 149 6.71 -7.34 19.41
CA SER A 149 7.90 -6.61 19.83
C SER A 149 9.03 -6.85 18.84
N VAL A 150 9.62 -5.78 18.32
CA VAL A 150 10.76 -5.82 17.40
C VAL A 150 11.94 -5.07 18.00
N ARG A 151 13.14 -5.60 17.78
CA ARG A 151 14.41 -4.95 18.04
C ARG A 151 15.28 -5.06 16.81
N ILE A 152 15.86 -3.95 16.38
CA ILE A 152 16.76 -3.88 15.24
C ILE A 152 18.11 -3.34 15.67
N SER A 153 19.15 -3.81 15.01
CA SER A 153 20.53 -3.37 15.25
C SER A 153 20.91 -2.24 14.30
N GLU A 154 21.60 -1.22 14.82
CA GLU A 154 22.20 -0.16 14.02
C GLU A 154 23.14 -0.74 12.96
N ARG A 155 23.85 -1.82 13.31
CA ARG A 155 24.80 -2.49 12.41
C ARG A 155 24.15 -3.07 11.16
N GLU A 156 22.93 -3.61 11.29
CA GLU A 156 22.21 -4.27 10.19
C GLU A 156 21.50 -3.27 9.28
N PHE A 157 21.01 -2.17 9.85
CA PHE A 157 20.11 -1.24 9.17
C PHE A 157 20.74 0.11 8.79
N ASN A 158 21.84 0.52 9.42
CA ASN A 158 22.46 1.81 9.10
C ASN A 158 23.19 1.75 7.76
N LYS A 159 22.56 2.33 6.73
CA LYS A 159 23.10 2.44 5.37
C LYS A 159 24.15 3.54 5.20
N ARG A 160 24.55 4.24 6.28
CA ARG A 160 25.53 5.34 6.30
C ARG A 160 25.20 6.48 5.32
N GLN A 161 23.93 6.60 4.92
CA GLN A 161 23.44 7.67 4.05
C GLN A 161 23.30 8.99 4.84
N SER A 162 23.16 10.11 4.13
CA SER A 162 23.11 11.46 4.72
C SER A 162 22.08 11.58 5.86
N THR A 163 20.86 11.10 5.65
CA THR A 163 19.78 11.17 6.65
C THR A 163 20.09 10.33 7.89
N TRP A 164 20.69 9.14 7.70
CA TRP A 164 21.12 8.27 8.80
C TRP A 164 22.23 8.89 9.64
N ASN A 165 23.15 9.62 9.00
CA ASN A 165 24.23 10.32 9.69
C ASN A 165 23.72 11.59 10.39
N ALA A 166 22.73 12.28 9.82
CA ALA A 166 22.17 13.51 10.38
C ALA A 166 21.19 13.26 11.54
N MET A 167 20.39 12.20 11.47
CA MET A 167 19.32 11.91 12.44
C MET A 167 19.26 10.42 12.83
N PRO A 168 20.36 9.83 13.34
CA PRO A 168 20.46 8.37 13.56
C PRO A 168 19.42 7.82 14.55
N LEU A 169 19.13 8.55 15.63
CA LEU A 169 18.18 8.11 16.67
C LEU A 169 16.75 8.02 16.10
N THR A 170 16.34 9.06 15.37
CA THR A 170 15.02 9.12 14.72
C THR A 170 14.86 8.01 13.70
N MET A 171 15.90 7.74 12.91
CA MET A 171 15.87 6.68 11.90
C MET A 171 15.77 5.30 12.54
N MET A 172 16.58 5.00 13.58
CA MET A 172 16.47 3.73 14.31
C MET A 172 15.08 3.51 14.90
N ARG A 173 14.52 4.53 15.57
CA ARG A 173 13.17 4.44 16.12
C ARG A 173 12.12 4.25 15.02
N LYS A 174 12.20 5.00 13.92
CA LYS A 174 11.28 4.90 12.77
C LYS A 174 11.28 3.48 12.19
N THR A 175 12.46 2.95 11.90
CA THR A 175 12.61 1.63 11.27
C THR A 175 12.07 0.53 12.17
N ALA A 176 12.30 0.62 13.49
CA ALA A 176 11.75 -0.34 14.45
C ALA A 176 10.21 -0.32 14.46
N VAL A 177 9.59 0.87 14.44
CA VAL A 177 8.13 1.02 14.42
C VAL A 177 7.53 0.38 13.17
N VAL A 178 8.08 0.67 11.99
CA VAL A 178 7.57 0.13 10.72
C VAL A 178 7.65 -1.40 10.71
N ASN A 179 8.78 -1.97 11.15
CA ASN A 179 8.96 -3.42 11.23
C ASN A 179 7.93 -4.05 12.19
N ALA A 180 7.77 -3.48 13.39
CA ALA A 180 6.80 -3.97 14.36
C ALA A 180 5.35 -3.86 13.85
N MET A 181 5.00 -2.78 13.14
CA MET A 181 3.68 -2.61 12.55
C MET A 181 3.40 -3.67 11.48
N ARG A 182 4.38 -3.96 10.62
CA ARG A 182 4.22 -5.01 9.60
C ARG A 182 4.00 -6.39 10.20
N GLU A 183 4.77 -6.74 11.24
CA GLU A 183 4.57 -8.00 11.97
C GLU A 183 3.24 -8.03 12.75
N ALA A 184 2.78 -6.87 13.22
CA ALA A 184 1.50 -6.75 13.91
C ALA A 184 0.30 -6.86 12.95
N PHE A 185 0.40 -6.37 11.72
CA PHE A 185 -0.71 -6.34 10.74
C PHE A 185 -0.26 -6.88 9.37
N PRO A 186 0.13 -8.17 9.27
CA PRO A 186 0.70 -8.72 8.05
C PRO A 186 -0.26 -8.68 6.85
N ASP A 187 -1.57 -8.86 7.07
CA ASP A 187 -2.57 -8.83 6.00
C ASP A 187 -2.68 -7.46 5.33
N ASN A 188 -2.49 -6.39 6.11
CA ASN A 188 -2.68 -5.01 5.66
C ASN A 188 -1.35 -4.33 5.28
N LEU A 189 -0.24 -4.75 5.88
CA LEU A 189 1.06 -4.07 5.80
C LEU A 189 2.19 -4.95 5.27
N GLY A 190 1.97 -6.27 5.12
CA GLY A 190 3.01 -7.26 4.79
C GLY A 190 3.72 -7.03 3.45
N ALA A 191 2.99 -6.50 2.46
CA ALA A 191 3.53 -6.22 1.12
C ALA A 191 4.16 -4.83 0.98
N MET A 192 4.22 -4.04 2.05
CA MET A 192 4.76 -2.68 2.02
C MET A 192 6.15 -2.63 2.67
N TYR A 193 7.05 -1.89 2.02
CA TYR A 193 8.44 -1.75 2.44
C TYR A 193 8.82 -0.27 2.46
N THR A 194 9.61 0.10 3.47
CA THR A 194 10.18 1.45 3.54
C THR A 194 11.61 1.45 2.99
N GLU A 195 12.13 2.66 2.73
CA GLU A 195 13.46 2.87 2.16
C GLU A 195 14.57 2.14 2.94
N GLU A 196 14.42 2.06 4.26
CA GLU A 196 15.41 1.48 5.16
C GLU A 196 15.59 -0.04 4.95
N GLU A 197 14.59 -0.74 4.41
CA GLU A 197 14.55 -2.21 4.35
C GLU A 197 14.99 -2.76 2.98
N GLN A 198 14.91 -1.96 1.93
CA GLN A 198 15.23 -2.40 0.56
C GLN A 198 16.72 -2.76 0.32
N GLY A 199 17.59 -2.56 1.32
CA GLY A 199 18.99 -2.97 1.25
C GLY A 199 19.23 -4.37 1.79
N SER A 200 18.42 -4.80 2.77
CA SER A 200 18.49 -6.16 3.35
C SER A 200 17.69 -7.18 2.54
N LEU A 201 16.69 -6.72 1.77
CA LEU A 201 15.84 -7.57 0.92
C LEU A 201 16.47 -7.96 -0.43
N GLN A 202 17.52 -7.26 -0.88
CA GLN A 202 18.14 -7.47 -2.20
C GLN A 202 18.65 -8.91 -2.44
N ASN A 203 18.93 -9.67 -1.37
CA ASN A 203 19.31 -11.08 -1.49
C ASN A 203 18.13 -12.02 -1.83
N ASN A 204 16.89 -11.67 -1.45
CA ASN A 204 15.69 -12.48 -1.75
C ASN A 204 14.90 -11.95 -2.96
N GLU A 205 14.91 -10.65 -3.22
CA GLU A 205 14.19 -10.07 -4.37
C GLU A 205 14.76 -10.51 -5.71
N THR A 206 16.08 -10.72 -5.80
CA THR A 206 16.72 -11.23 -7.01
C THR A 206 16.22 -12.64 -7.33
N SER A 207 16.11 -13.54 -6.34
CA SER A 207 15.63 -14.90 -6.57
C SER A 207 14.13 -14.94 -6.89
N VAL A 208 13.31 -14.16 -6.17
CA VAL A 208 11.85 -14.17 -6.36
C VAL A 208 11.45 -13.49 -7.68
N GLN A 209 12.11 -12.40 -8.08
CA GLN A 209 11.82 -11.78 -9.38
C GLN A 209 12.30 -12.64 -10.56
N GLU A 210 13.42 -13.35 -10.42
CA GLU A 210 13.87 -14.32 -11.42
C GLU A 210 12.91 -15.52 -11.50
N GLU A 211 12.44 -16.03 -10.36
CA GLU A 211 11.51 -17.15 -10.27
C GLU A 211 10.11 -16.80 -10.80
N ILE A 212 9.59 -15.59 -10.50
CA ILE A 212 8.32 -15.10 -11.08
C ILE A 212 8.47 -14.89 -12.59
N LYS A 213 9.58 -14.30 -13.08
CA LYS A 213 9.80 -14.17 -14.53
C LYS A 213 9.90 -15.52 -15.25
N GLN A 214 10.45 -16.53 -14.58
CA GLN A 214 10.59 -17.88 -15.14
C GLN A 214 9.30 -18.70 -15.05
N ASN A 215 8.46 -18.49 -14.04
CA ASN A 215 7.30 -19.35 -13.75
C ASN A 215 5.94 -18.71 -14.01
N ALA A 216 5.84 -17.40 -14.22
CA ALA A 216 4.56 -16.70 -14.38
C ALA A 216 3.73 -17.16 -15.60
N ASN A 217 4.31 -17.94 -16.53
CA ASN A 217 3.61 -18.48 -17.71
C ASN A 217 3.92 -19.96 -18.00
N THR A 218 4.48 -20.72 -17.05
CA THR A 218 4.94 -22.10 -17.32
C THR A 218 3.83 -23.12 -17.12
N GLU A 219 2.87 -22.84 -16.24
CA GLU A 219 1.68 -23.67 -16.09
C GLU A 219 0.49 -23.02 -16.79
N MET A 220 0.04 -23.63 -17.88
CA MET A 220 -1.32 -23.40 -18.35
C MET A 220 -2.25 -23.97 -17.29
N LEU A 221 -2.94 -23.11 -16.55
CA LEU A 221 -4.10 -23.53 -15.78
C LEU A 221 -5.15 -23.99 -16.79
N ASP A 222 -5.20 -25.29 -17.05
CA ASP A 222 -6.33 -25.94 -17.70
C ASP A 222 -7.53 -25.79 -16.77
N ILE A 223 -8.20 -24.64 -16.86
CA ILE A 223 -9.56 -24.51 -16.38
C ILE A 223 -10.37 -25.38 -17.34
N PRO A 224 -10.90 -26.55 -16.90
CA PRO A 224 -11.78 -27.32 -17.77
C PRO A 224 -12.91 -26.38 -18.16
N ALA A 225 -13.09 -26.18 -19.46
CA ALA A 225 -14.24 -25.49 -19.99
C ALA A 225 -15.48 -26.29 -19.57
N GLN A 226 -16.04 -25.99 -18.42
CA GLN A 226 -17.43 -26.32 -18.15
C GLN A 226 -18.21 -25.58 -19.22
N GLN A 227 -18.81 -26.36 -20.10
CA GLN A 227 -19.86 -25.89 -20.99
C GLN A 227 -20.93 -25.27 -20.08
N ILE A 228 -20.89 -23.95 -19.95
CA ILE A 228 -22.04 -23.21 -19.47
C ILE A 228 -23.02 -23.34 -20.63
N GLU A 229 -23.93 -24.31 -20.53
CA GLU A 229 -25.17 -24.25 -21.28
C GLU A 229 -25.81 -22.91 -20.93
N VAL A 230 -25.69 -21.95 -21.85
CA VAL A 230 -26.49 -20.74 -21.83
C VAL A 230 -27.94 -21.20 -21.80
N PRO A 231 -28.71 -20.92 -20.73
CA PRO A 231 -30.13 -21.24 -20.73
C PRO A 231 -30.79 -20.49 -21.89
N ASP A 232 -31.47 -21.24 -22.74
CA ASP A 232 -32.31 -20.70 -23.82
C ASP A 232 -33.43 -19.86 -23.20
N PHE A 233 -33.25 -18.54 -23.18
CA PHE A 233 -34.29 -17.59 -22.78
C PHE A 233 -35.33 -17.50 -23.90
N LYS A 234 -36.20 -18.52 -23.99
CA LYS A 234 -37.44 -18.47 -24.77
C LYS A 234 -38.58 -17.93 -23.91
N GLU A 235 -39.14 -16.83 -24.40
CA GLU A 235 -40.45 -16.25 -24.08
C GLU A 235 -40.75 -15.95 -22.61
N ILE A 236 -40.42 -14.71 -22.22
CA ILE A 236 -41.15 -14.02 -21.17
C ILE A 236 -42.61 -13.91 -21.67
N ARG A 237 -43.50 -14.73 -21.09
CA ARG A 237 -44.94 -14.50 -21.22
C ARG A 237 -45.26 -13.18 -20.55
N GLU A 238 -45.95 -12.29 -21.27
CA GLU A 238 -46.53 -11.09 -20.70
C GLU A 238 -47.33 -11.46 -19.43
N PRO A 239 -47.21 -10.69 -18.33
CA PRO A 239 -48.03 -10.93 -17.15
C PRO A 239 -49.50 -10.75 -17.53
N GLU A 240 -50.29 -11.77 -17.20
CA GLU A 240 -51.75 -11.78 -17.36
C GLU A 240 -52.34 -10.54 -16.67
N HIS A 241 -53.23 -9.84 -17.38
CA HIS A 241 -53.83 -8.59 -16.94
C HIS A 241 -54.55 -8.79 -15.59
N VAL A 242 -53.95 -8.31 -14.51
CA VAL A 242 -54.62 -8.26 -13.20
C VAL A 242 -55.55 -7.05 -13.22
N GLU A 243 -56.85 -7.29 -13.41
CA GLU A 243 -57.88 -6.26 -13.19
C GLU A 243 -57.79 -5.77 -11.74
N MET A 244 -57.48 -4.49 -11.56
CA MET A 244 -57.57 -3.84 -10.25
C MET A 244 -59.05 -3.76 -9.84
N PRO A 245 -59.40 -4.07 -8.58
CA PRO A 245 -60.77 -3.88 -8.10
C PRO A 245 -61.15 -2.39 -8.14
N PRO A 246 -62.45 -2.07 -8.34
CA PRO A 246 -62.90 -0.68 -8.46
C PRO A 246 -62.58 0.13 -7.20
N ILE A 247 -62.01 1.30 -7.42
CA ILE A 247 -61.76 2.32 -6.42
C ILE A 247 -63.13 2.83 -5.93
N TYR A 248 -63.44 2.65 -4.65
CA TYR A 248 -64.57 3.33 -4.03
C TYR A 248 -64.16 4.78 -3.73
N ASP A 249 -64.91 5.74 -4.27
CA ASP A 249 -64.75 7.17 -4.00
C ASP A 249 -65.03 7.48 -2.51
N GLU A 250 -63.98 7.67 -1.71
CA GLU A 250 -64.11 8.41 -0.46
C GLU A 250 -64.15 9.91 -0.78
N GLN A 251 -65.36 10.48 -0.66
CA GLN A 251 -65.62 11.91 -0.79
C GLN A 251 -64.75 12.73 0.19
N PRO A 252 -64.20 13.89 -0.23
CA PRO A 252 -63.32 14.70 0.60
C PRO A 252 -64.09 15.31 1.78
N SER A 253 -63.65 15.00 3.00
CA SER A 253 -64.17 15.64 4.22
C SER A 253 -63.64 17.07 4.33
N THR A 254 -64.55 18.04 4.24
CA THR A 254 -64.27 19.46 4.52
C THR A 254 -63.94 19.66 6.01
N PRO A 255 -62.89 20.42 6.36
CA PRO A 255 -62.53 20.67 7.75
C PRO A 255 -63.56 21.57 8.46
N PRO A 256 -63.86 21.34 9.75
CA PRO A 256 -64.90 22.10 10.46
C PRO A 256 -64.49 23.56 10.73
N ALA A 257 -65.46 24.47 10.58
CA ALA A 257 -65.34 25.89 10.84
C ALA A 257 -65.24 26.21 12.34
N ARG A 258 -64.47 27.25 12.69
CA ARG A 258 -64.32 27.78 14.06
C ARG A 258 -65.60 28.51 14.50
N PRO A 259 -66.09 28.32 15.74
CA PRO A 259 -67.17 29.14 16.28
C PRO A 259 -66.66 30.54 16.71
N TYR A 260 -67.51 31.54 16.52
CA TYR A 260 -67.39 32.92 17.03
C TYR A 260 -67.37 32.96 18.57
#